data_AF-A0A9P5NGU5-F1
#
_entry.id   AF-A0A9P5NGU5-F1
#
_cell.length_a   1.000
_cell.length_b   1.000
_cell.length_c   1.000
_cell.angle_alpha   90.00
_cell.angle_beta   90.00
_cell.angle_gamma   90.00
#
_symmetry.space_group_name_H-M   'P 1'
#
loop_
_entity.id
_entity.type
_entity.pdbx_description
1 polymer ?
#
loop_
_entity_poly.entity_id
_entity_poly.type
_entity_poly.pdbx_seq_one_letter_code
_entity_poly.pdbx_strand_id
1 'polypeptide(L)'
;MSQSLSEQCTPLKREYDSCFNSWFEGYLEPAVAASQNVEARAAYSKKKADEFQAKCGKVWEEYKACVQRAVRERGLDQLLAQAREENPLNEPPP
;
A
#
# COMPACT_ATOMS: atom_id res chain seq x y z
N MET A 1 -4.76 16.93 1.75
CA MET A 1 -4.35 15.57 2.13
C MET A 1 -5.26 15.07 3.23
N SER A 2 -5.57 13.77 3.24
CA SER A 2 -6.46 13.16 4.24
C SER A 2 -5.79 12.99 5.60
N GLN A 3 -6.60 12.92 6.66
CA GLN A 3 -6.16 12.59 8.01
C GLN A 3 -6.10 11.06 8.18
N SER A 4 -5.33 10.58 9.16
CA SER A 4 -5.31 9.18 9.54
C SER A 4 -6.44 8.86 10.54
N LEU A 5 -6.65 7.56 10.84
CA LEU A 5 -7.60 7.07 11.86
C LEU A 5 -7.31 7.64 13.26
N SER A 6 -6.05 7.99 13.50
CA SER A 6 -5.59 8.65 14.71
C SER A 6 -4.72 9.86 14.36
N GLU A 7 -4.94 10.98 15.05
CA GLU A 7 -4.23 12.24 14.78
C GLU A 7 -2.71 12.10 14.90
N GLN A 8 -2.22 11.26 15.83
CA GLN A 8 -0.78 11.00 15.97
C GLN A 8 -0.15 10.34 14.73
N CYS A 9 -0.95 9.66 13.89
CA CYS A 9 -0.46 9.00 12.69
C CYS A 9 -0.56 9.91 11.45
N THR A 10 -1.23 11.06 11.53
CA THR A 10 -1.44 11.97 10.39
C THR A 10 -0.14 12.52 9.79
N PRO A 11 0.90 12.91 10.56
CA PRO A 11 2.17 13.35 9.98
C PRO A 11 2.86 12.24 9.18
N LEU A 12 2.96 11.03 9.76
CA LEU A 12 3.53 9.85 9.10
C LEU A 12 2.75 9.47 7.83
N LYS A 13 1.41 9.58 7.87
CA LYS A 13 0.57 9.35 6.70
C LYS A 13 0.92 10.31 5.56
N ARG A 14 1.05 11.60 5.84
CA ARG A 14 1.33 12.60 4.79
C ARG A 14 2.69 12.38 4.15
N GLU A 15 3.70 12.05 4.95
CA GLU A 15 5.03 11.72 4.44
C GLU A 15 5.02 10.45 3.59
N TYR A 16 4.35 9.39 4.07
CA TYR A 16 4.16 8.15 3.33
C TYR A 16 3.41 8.38 2.01
N ASP A 17 2.26 9.05 2.05
CA ASP A 17 1.42 9.32 0.87
C ASP A 17 2.21 10.13 -0.17
N SER A 18 3.00 11.13 0.26
CA SER A 18 3.86 11.90 -0.63
C SER A 18 4.91 11.02 -1.31
N CYS A 19 5.61 10.18 -0.55
CA CYS A 19 6.62 9.27 -1.11
C CYS A 19 6.01 8.26 -2.08
N PHE A 20 4.89 7.64 -1.67
CA PHE A 20 4.16 6.68 -2.48
C PHE A 20 3.69 7.30 -3.79
N ASN A 21 3.08 8.49 -3.77
CA ASN A 21 2.58 9.15 -4.98
C ASN A 21 3.71 9.41 -5.98
N SER A 22 4.86 9.92 -5.53
CA SER A 22 6.02 10.13 -6.40
C SER A 22 6.58 8.82 -6.98
N TRP A 23 6.56 7.71 -6.22
CA TRP A 23 6.94 6.40 -6.74
C TRP A 23 5.90 5.85 -7.73
N PHE A 24 4.61 6.08 -7.44
CA PHE A 24 3.48 5.53 -8.18
C PHE A 24 3.27 6.16 -9.55
N GLU A 25 3.54 7.46 -9.69
CA GLU A 25 3.51 8.17 -10.98
C GLU A 25 4.35 7.46 -12.05
N GLY A 26 5.52 6.92 -11.68
CA GLY A 26 6.39 6.17 -12.58
C GLY A 26 6.18 4.65 -12.58
N TYR A 27 5.16 4.14 -11.89
CA TYR A 27 4.93 2.69 -11.73
C TYR A 27 3.91 2.13 -12.73
N LEU A 28 2.78 2.81 -12.93
CA LEU A 28 1.59 2.23 -13.57
C LEU A 28 1.76 1.89 -15.06
N GLU A 29 2.14 2.85 -15.90
CA GLU A 29 2.22 2.60 -17.36
C GLU A 29 3.19 1.46 -17.70
N PRO A 30 4.41 1.41 -17.14
CA PRO A 30 5.31 0.30 -17.44
C PRO A 30 4.85 -1.02 -16.80
N ALA A 31 4.08 -0.99 -15.71
CA ALA A 31 3.47 -2.20 -15.14
C ALA A 31 2.47 -2.84 -16.10
N VAL A 32 1.63 -2.01 -16.77
CA VAL A 32 0.66 -2.47 -17.77
C VAL A 32 1.38 -3.00 -19.01
N ALA A 33 2.44 -2.33 -19.47
CA ALA A 33 3.24 -2.84 -20.58
C ALA A 33 3.90 -4.19 -20.24
N ALA A 34 4.46 -4.33 -19.03
CA ALA A 34 5.10 -5.56 -18.57
C ALA A 34 4.09 -6.71 -18.33
N SER A 35 2.79 -6.45 -18.15
CA SER A 35 1.81 -7.49 -17.84
C SER A 35 1.50 -8.45 -18.99
N GLN A 36 1.99 -8.15 -20.20
CA GLN A 36 1.87 -9.04 -21.37
C GLN A 36 2.71 -10.32 -21.23
N ASN A 37 3.72 -10.31 -20.35
CA ASN A 37 4.61 -11.44 -20.13
C ASN A 37 4.81 -11.66 -18.62
N VAL A 38 4.64 -12.91 -18.15
CA VAL A 38 4.70 -13.26 -16.72
C VAL A 38 6.09 -12.99 -16.15
N GLU A 39 7.15 -13.37 -16.86
CA GLU A 39 8.53 -13.16 -16.41
C GLU A 39 8.89 -11.67 -16.36
N ALA A 40 8.46 -10.90 -17.38
CA ALA A 40 8.68 -9.46 -17.44
C ALA A 40 7.93 -8.74 -16.31
N ARG A 41 6.67 -9.14 -16.05
CA ARG A 41 5.88 -8.64 -14.92
C ARG A 41 6.56 -8.93 -13.59
N ALA A 42 7.01 -10.16 -13.36
CA ALA A 42 7.67 -10.55 -12.11
C ALA A 42 8.98 -9.76 -11.89
N ALA A 43 9.81 -9.63 -12.92
CA ALA A 43 11.06 -8.86 -12.85
C ALA A 43 10.81 -7.36 -12.61
N TYR A 44 9.83 -6.78 -13.30
CA TYR A 44 9.45 -5.38 -13.12
C TYR A 44 8.88 -5.12 -11.73
N SER A 45 7.95 -5.95 -11.26
CA SER A 45 7.37 -5.85 -9.91
C SER A 45 8.45 -5.98 -8.83
N LYS A 46 9.40 -6.91 -8.97
CA LYS A 46 10.53 -7.04 -8.03
C LYS A 46 11.39 -5.78 -8.01
N LYS A 47 11.83 -5.28 -9.17
CA LYS A 47 12.63 -4.05 -9.26
C LYS A 47 11.93 -2.86 -8.59
N LYS A 48 10.63 -2.73 -8.82
CA LYS A 48 9.84 -1.63 -8.27
C LYS A 48 9.57 -1.78 -6.78
N ALA A 49 9.44 -3.01 -6.28
CA ALA A 49 9.39 -3.29 -4.84
C ALA A 49 10.71 -2.91 -4.15
N ASP A 50 11.86 -3.23 -4.75
CA ASP A 50 13.17 -2.84 -4.22
C ASP A 50 13.32 -1.30 -4.20
N GLU A 51 12.89 -0.62 -5.27
CA GLU A 51 12.87 0.84 -5.35
C GLU A 51 11.96 1.46 -4.27
N PHE A 52 10.77 0.91 -4.07
CA PHE A 52 9.84 1.36 -3.03
C PHE A 52 10.44 1.17 -1.64
N GLN A 53 11.04 0.01 -1.37
CA GLN A 53 11.65 -0.29 -0.08
C GLN A 53 12.79 0.69 0.23
N ALA A 54 13.63 1.01 -0.77
CA ALA A 54 14.72 1.96 -0.62
C ALA A 54 14.24 3.40 -0.36
N LYS A 55 13.13 3.83 -0.98
CA LYS A 55 12.64 5.21 -0.90
C LYS A 55 11.63 5.44 0.22
N CYS A 56 10.64 4.57 0.35
CA CYS A 56 9.46 4.75 1.19
C CYS A 56 9.35 3.70 2.32
N GLY A 57 10.15 2.63 2.29
CA GLY A 57 10.00 1.48 3.18
C GLY A 57 10.05 1.82 4.67
N LYS A 58 10.96 2.71 5.08
CA LYS A 58 11.08 3.14 6.48
C LYS A 58 9.82 3.88 6.95
N VAL A 59 9.40 4.90 6.21
CA VAL A 59 8.23 5.72 6.53
C VAL A 59 6.95 4.87 6.51
N TRP A 60 6.86 3.93 5.57
CA TRP A 60 5.76 2.97 5.50
C TRP A 60 5.65 2.14 6.77
N GLU A 61 6.73 1.52 7.25
CA GLU A 61 6.68 0.67 8.44
C GLU A 61 6.34 1.49 9.71
N GLU A 62 6.84 2.72 9.83
CA GLU A 62 6.49 3.62 10.93
C GLU A 62 5.00 4.01 10.90
N TYR A 63 4.48 4.40 9.73
CA TYR A 63 3.08 4.74 9.54
C TYR A 63 2.16 3.53 9.81
N LYS A 64 2.47 2.38 9.23
CA LYS A 64 1.75 1.12 9.39
C LYS A 64 1.70 0.70 10.85
N ALA A 65 2.82 0.74 11.58
CA ALA A 65 2.84 0.42 13.00
C ALA A 65 1.92 1.36 13.81
N CYS A 66 1.93 2.66 13.50
CA CYS A 66 1.06 3.64 14.13
C CYS A 66 -0.43 3.32 13.91
N VAL A 67 -0.82 3.05 12.66
CA VAL A 67 -2.22 2.74 12.31
C VAL A 67 -2.66 1.41 12.89
N GLN A 68 -1.82 0.37 12.85
CA GLN A 68 -2.16 -0.95 13.41
C GLN A 68 -2.41 -0.89 14.92
N ARG A 69 -1.70 -0.03 15.66
CA ARG A 69 -2.01 0.25 17.05
C ARG A 69 -3.39 0.92 17.19
N ALA A 70 -3.65 1.99 16.42
CA ALA A 70 -4.95 2.68 16.45
C ALA A 70 -6.14 1.79 16.07
N VAL A 71 -5.94 0.86 15.14
CA VAL A 71 -6.95 -0.15 14.75
C VAL A 71 -7.29 -1.08 15.91
N ARG A 72 -6.28 -1.58 16.62
CA ARG A 72 -6.46 -2.44 17.80
C ARG A 72 -7.12 -1.70 18.96
N GLU A 73 -6.70 -0.46 19.22
CA GLU A 73 -7.30 0.39 20.26
C GLU A 73 -8.80 0.66 20.02
N ARG A 74 -9.25 0.60 18.75
CA ARG A 74 -10.65 0.78 18.37
C ARG A 74 -11.41 -0.55 18.20
N GLY A 75 -10.79 -1.70 18.44
CA GLY A 75 -11.42 -3.02 18.30
C GLY A 75 -11.82 -3.38 16.86
N LEU A 76 -11.14 -2.81 15.86
CA LEU A 76 -11.45 -3.04 14.44
C LEU A 76 -10.61 -4.16 13.82
N ASP A 77 -9.68 -4.75 14.58
CA ASP A 77 -8.70 -5.72 14.10
C ASP A 77 -9.34 -6.98 13.52
N GLN A 78 -10.33 -7.57 14.21
CA GLN A 78 -11.01 -8.79 13.75
C GLN A 78 -11.83 -8.53 12.48
N LEU A 79 -12.59 -7.43 12.46
CA LEU A 79 -13.41 -7.05 11.30
C LEU A 79 -12.55 -6.81 10.06
N LEU A 80 -11.44 -6.07 10.23
CA LEU A 80 -10.52 -5.80 9.13
C LEU A 80 -9.74 -7.05 8.69
N ALA A 81 -9.44 -7.99 9.60
CA ALA A 81 -8.82 -9.25 9.23
C ALA A 81 -9.75 -10.08 8.35
N GLN A 82 -11.01 -10.26 8.76
CA GLN A 82 -12.03 -10.97 7.99
C GLN A 82 -12.22 -10.35 6.60
N ALA A 83 -12.41 -9.03 6.53
CA ALA A 83 -12.60 -8.32 5.26
C ALA A 83 -11.38 -8.40 4.33
N ARG A 84 -10.17 -8.65 4.85
CA ARG A 84 -8.96 -8.80 4.04
C ARG A 84 -8.77 -10.22 3.50
N GLU A 85 -9.42 -11.21 4.10
CA GLU A 85 -9.46 -12.59 3.60
C GLU A 85 -10.49 -12.75 2.49
N GLU A 86 -11.50 -11.87 2.45
CA GLU A 86 -12.44 -11.78 1.33
C GLU A 86 -11.71 -11.38 0.04
N ASN A 87 -11.94 -12.14 -1.04
CA ASN A 87 -11.44 -11.82 -2.39
C ASN A 87 -12.60 -11.35 -3.28
N PRO A 88 -13.01 -10.07 -3.19
CA PRO A 88 -14.25 -9.58 -3.80
C PRO A 88 -14.20 -9.50 -5.33
N LEU A 89 -13.04 -9.70 -5.97
CA LEU A 89 -12.86 -9.56 -7.43
C LEU A 89 -12.91 -10.91 -8.18
N ASN A 90 -13.43 -11.96 -7.55
CA ASN A 90 -13.58 -13.27 -8.20
C ASN A 90 -14.65 -13.29 -9.31
N GLU A 91 -15.64 -12.40 -9.24
CA GLU A 91 -16.69 -12.27 -10.23
C GLU A 91 -16.61 -10.87 -10.88
N PRO A 92 -16.58 -10.76 -12.23
CA PRO A 92 -16.69 -9.46 -12.88
C PRO A 92 -18.06 -8.84 -12.53
N PRO A 93 -18.15 -7.50 -12.41
CA PRO A 93 -19.42 -6.84 -12.17
C PRO A 93 -20.42 -7.20 -13.29
N PRO A 94 -21.72 -7.33 -12.97
CA PRO A 94 -22.76 -7.63 -13.96
C PRO A 94 -22.89 -6.55 -15.04
#